data_AF-A0A7V4U474-F1
#
_entry.id   AF-A0A7V4U474-F1
#
_cell.length_a   1.000
_cell.length_b   1.000
_cell.length_c   1.000
_cell.angle_alpha   90.00
_cell.angle_beta   90.00
_cell.angle_gamma   90.00
#
_symmetry.space_group_name_H-M   'P 1'
#
loop_
_entity.id
_entity.type
_entity.pdbx_description
1 polymer ?
#
loop_
_entity_poly.entity_id
_entity_poly.type
_entity_poly.pdbx_seq_one_letter_code
_entity_poly.pdbx_strand_id
1 'polypeptide(L)'
;MRKTLSIIAFCSAILFFTANFSLSAENKNIQIKKQPEIQQIKPKKPVKIKLKRTAEGKYTWDLTGDDVDEIVKADKRLRKLLDIQ
;
A
#
# COMPACT_ATOMS: atom_id res chain seq x y z
N MET A 1 65.70 31.12 6.85
CA MET A 1 65.78 29.80 6.17
C MET A 1 64.99 28.69 6.87
N ARG A 2 65.01 28.55 8.21
CA ARG A 2 64.20 27.52 8.93
C ARG A 2 62.67 27.66 8.73
N LYS A 3 62.12 28.89 8.77
CA LYS A 3 60.68 29.14 8.62
C LYS A 3 60.15 28.88 7.20
N THR A 4 60.94 29.20 6.18
CA THR A 4 60.59 28.95 4.77
C THR A 4 60.63 27.45 4.44
N LEU A 5 61.54 26.70 5.07
CA LEU A 5 61.58 25.23 4.93
C LEU A 5 60.35 24.56 5.55
N SER A 6 59.89 25.03 6.73
CA SER A 6 58.67 24.51 7.38
C SER A 6 57.40 24.80 6.57
N ILE A 7 57.30 25.96 5.92
CA ILE A 7 56.14 26.29 5.09
C ILE A 7 56.06 25.38 3.86
N ILE A 8 57.21 25.11 3.22
CA ILE A 8 57.26 24.21 2.05
C ILE A 8 56.90 22.77 2.43
N ALA A 9 57.38 22.29 3.57
CA ALA A 9 57.04 20.96 4.09
C ALA A 9 55.55 20.81 4.45
N PHE A 10 54.92 21.89 4.92
CA PHE A 10 53.49 21.91 5.22
C PHE A 10 52.64 21.93 3.94
N CYS A 11 53.03 22.73 2.95
CA CYS A 11 52.36 22.77 1.65
C CYS A 11 52.45 21.43 0.91
N SER A 12 53.58 20.72 0.98
CA SER A 12 53.69 19.40 0.36
C SER A 12 52.80 18.36 1.06
N ALA A 13 52.72 18.38 2.39
CA ALA A 13 51.84 17.49 3.15
C ALA A 13 50.35 17.69 2.80
N ILE A 14 49.92 18.94 2.57
CA ILE A 14 48.54 19.25 2.16
C ILE A 14 48.25 18.70 0.75
N LEU A 15 49.19 18.81 -0.19
CA LEU A 15 49.04 18.27 -1.54
C LEU A 15 48.96 16.74 -1.57
N PHE A 16 49.72 16.06 -0.70
CA PHE A 16 49.59 14.61 -0.54
C PHE A 16 48.26 14.20 0.10
N PHE A 17 47.72 14.99 1.04
CA PHE A 17 46.45 14.68 1.69
C PHE A 17 45.25 14.84 0.74
N THR A 18 45.24 15.87 -0.11
CA THR A 18 44.16 16.08 -1.08
C THR A 18 44.19 15.08 -2.25
N ALA A 19 45.38 14.61 -2.66
CA ALA A 19 45.51 13.58 -3.69
C ALA A 19 44.91 12.23 -3.26
N ASN A 20 45.02 11.86 -1.98
CA ASN A 20 44.43 10.63 -1.45
C ASN A 20 42.90 10.73 -1.21
N PHE A 21 42.33 11.94 -1.24
CA PHE A 21 40.90 12.15 -0.96
C PHE A 21 40.00 11.88 -2.18
N SER A 22 40.56 11.74 -3.37
CA SER A 22 39.78 11.55 -4.61
C SER A 22 39.73 10.09 -5.05
N LEU A 23 39.08 9.21 -4.27
CA LEU A 23 38.43 8.01 -4.82
C LEU A 23 37.48 7.35 -3.81
N SER A 24 36.40 8.04 -3.46
CA SER A 24 35.22 7.36 -2.90
C SER A 24 33.96 7.85 -3.61
N ALA A 25 33.96 7.69 -4.93
CA ALA A 25 32.72 7.63 -5.70
C ALA A 25 32.24 6.18 -5.66
N GLU A 26 31.86 5.72 -4.46
CA GLU A 26 31.14 4.46 -4.32
C GLU A 26 29.85 4.59 -5.13
N ASN A 27 29.80 3.84 -6.22
CA ASN A 27 28.68 3.73 -7.13
C ASN A 27 27.52 3.14 -6.32
N LYS A 28 26.73 4.02 -5.68
CA LYS A 28 25.50 3.66 -5.01
C LYS A 28 24.54 3.20 -6.10
N ASN A 29 24.58 1.90 -6.37
CA ASN A 29 23.62 1.19 -7.19
C ASN A 29 22.26 1.32 -6.48
N ILE A 30 21.55 2.41 -6.76
CA ILE A 30 20.18 2.60 -6.30
C ILE A 30 19.34 1.59 -7.07
N GLN A 31 19.19 0.41 -6.48
CA GLN A 31 18.23 -0.59 -6.95
C GLN A 31 16.84 -0.04 -6.66
N ILE A 32 16.31 0.71 -7.62
CA ILE A 32 14.91 1.08 -7.68
C ILE A 32 14.16 -0.24 -7.86
N LYS A 33 13.74 -0.85 -6.75
CA LYS A 33 12.83 -2.00 -6.76
C LYS A 33 11.56 -1.50 -7.43
N LYS A 34 11.27 -2.00 -8.63
CA LYS A 34 9.99 -1.76 -9.32
C LYS A 34 8.86 -2.08 -8.35
N GLN A 35 8.12 -1.05 -7.96
CA GLN A 35 6.91 -1.18 -7.15
C GLN A 35 5.97 -2.14 -7.89
N PRO A 36 5.48 -3.22 -7.26
CA PRO A 36 4.51 -4.09 -7.91
C PRO A 36 3.29 -3.26 -8.31
N GLU A 37 2.90 -3.37 -9.58
CA GLU A 37 1.74 -2.65 -10.11
C GLU A 37 0.51 -2.98 -9.24
N ILE A 38 -0.10 -1.94 -8.66
CA ILE A 38 -1.29 -2.10 -7.82
C ILE A 38 -2.40 -2.61 -8.72
N GLN A 39 -2.67 -3.92 -8.67
CA GLN A 39 -3.77 -4.54 -9.37
C GLN A 39 -5.07 -4.00 -8.78
N GLN A 40 -5.77 -3.16 -9.56
CA GLN A 40 -7.08 -2.64 -9.18
C GLN A 40 -8.10 -3.78 -9.20
N ILE A 41 -8.34 -4.40 -8.04
CA ILE A 41 -9.47 -5.31 -7.88
C ILE A 41 -10.77 -4.50 -7.98
N LYS A 42 -11.61 -4.83 -8.95
CA LYS A 42 -12.95 -4.22 -9.03
C LYS A 42 -13.76 -4.66 -7.80
N PRO A 43 -14.31 -3.73 -7.02
CA PRO A 43 -15.11 -4.11 -5.86
C PRO A 43 -16.34 -4.89 -6.32
N LYS A 44 -16.61 -6.04 -5.67
CA LYS A 44 -17.84 -6.80 -5.90
C LYS A 44 -19.04 -5.92 -5.56
N LYS A 45 -20.07 -5.92 -6.42
CA LYS A 45 -21.32 -5.21 -6.13
C LYS A 45 -22.05 -5.93 -4.99
N PRO A 46 -22.49 -5.20 -3.95
CA PRO A 46 -23.17 -5.82 -2.82
C PRO A 46 -24.59 -6.23 -3.16
N VAL A 47 -25.10 -7.27 -2.47
CA VAL A 47 -26.51 -7.65 -2.49
C VAL A 47 -27.35 -6.54 -1.87
N LYS A 48 -28.36 -6.06 -2.59
CA LYS A 48 -29.34 -5.09 -2.14
C LYS A 48 -30.55 -5.81 -1.55
N ILE A 49 -31.00 -5.34 -0.39
CA ILE A 49 -32.15 -5.90 0.35
C ILE A 49 -33.19 -4.79 0.51
N LYS A 50 -34.40 -5.00 0.00
CA LYS A 50 -35.55 -4.11 0.23
C LYS A 50 -36.54 -4.78 1.17
N LEU A 51 -36.47 -4.43 2.46
CA LEU A 51 -37.39 -4.93 3.46
C LEU A 51 -38.67 -4.08 3.51
N LYS A 52 -39.83 -4.73 3.47
CA LYS A 52 -41.15 -4.12 3.53
C LYS A 52 -41.96 -4.76 4.66
N ARG A 53 -42.59 -3.94 5.50
CA ARG A 53 -43.53 -4.41 6.51
C ARG A 53 -44.95 -4.30 5.97
N THR A 54 -45.69 -5.39 6.06
CA THR A 54 -47.11 -5.45 5.66
C THR A 54 -48.00 -4.87 6.76
N ALA A 55 -49.24 -4.52 6.40
CA ALA A 55 -50.24 -4.04 7.35
C ALA A 55 -50.59 -5.08 8.43
N GLU A 56 -50.45 -6.36 8.12
CA GLU A 56 -50.60 -7.50 9.03
C GLU A 56 -49.44 -7.64 10.02
N GLY A 57 -48.42 -6.77 9.95
CA GLY A 57 -47.25 -6.80 10.81
C GLY A 57 -46.15 -7.76 10.36
N LYS A 58 -46.37 -8.55 9.30
CA LYS A 58 -45.37 -9.47 8.72
C LYS A 58 -44.32 -8.73 7.90
N TYR A 59 -43.12 -9.30 7.80
CA TYR A 59 -42.04 -8.79 6.97
C TYR A 59 -41.98 -9.52 5.63
N THR A 60 -41.71 -8.79 4.57
CA THR A 60 -41.47 -9.28 3.20
C THR A 60 -40.23 -8.59 2.65
N TRP A 61 -39.47 -9.25 1.78
CA TRP A 61 -38.26 -8.65 1.23
C TRP A 61 -38.00 -9.04 -0.21
N ASP A 62 -37.42 -8.10 -0.95
CA ASP A 62 -36.88 -8.31 -2.29
C ASP A 62 -35.35 -8.30 -2.22
N LEU A 63 -34.70 -9.32 -2.79
CA LEU A 63 -33.23 -9.42 -2.90
C LEU A 63 -32.79 -9.17 -4.34
N THR A 64 -31.72 -8.41 -4.51
CA THR A 64 -31.13 -8.17 -5.84
C THR A 64 -29.61 -8.19 -5.72
N GLY A 65 -28.94 -8.98 -6.57
CA GLY A 65 -27.49 -9.09 -6.58
C GLY A 65 -27.00 -9.71 -7.89
N ASP A 66 -25.70 -9.61 -8.13
CA ASP A 66 -25.06 -10.17 -9.33
C ASP A 66 -24.75 -11.68 -9.15
N ASP A 67 -24.56 -12.15 -7.92
CA ASP A 67 -24.20 -13.54 -7.57
C ASP A 67 -25.35 -14.24 -6.83
N VAL A 68 -25.78 -15.39 -7.35
CA VAL A 68 -26.88 -16.20 -6.80
C VAL A 68 -26.53 -16.76 -5.43
N ASP A 69 -25.29 -17.19 -5.21
CA ASP A 69 -24.87 -17.79 -3.93
C ASP A 69 -24.93 -16.75 -2.80
N GLU A 70 -24.54 -15.51 -3.09
CA GLU A 70 -24.64 -14.40 -2.15
C GLU A 70 -26.09 -14.05 -1.84
N ILE A 71 -26.98 -14.09 -2.83
CA ILE A 71 -28.42 -13.87 -2.65
C ILE A 71 -29.04 -14.94 -1.73
N VAL A 72 -28.79 -16.22 -1.98
CA VAL A 72 -29.33 -17.32 -1.17
C VAL A 72 -28.80 -17.25 0.27
N LYS A 73 -27.52 -16.90 0.43
CA LYS A 73 -26.92 -16.71 1.76
C LYS A 73 -27.54 -15.52 2.50
N ALA A 74 -27.84 -14.43 1.80
CA ALA A 74 -28.53 -13.28 2.35
C ALA A 74 -29.97 -13.64 2.79
N ASP A 75 -30.70 -14.39 1.97
CA ASP A 75 -32.05 -14.86 2.29
C ASP A 75 -32.07 -15.72 3.56
N LYS A 76 -31.20 -16.73 3.65
CA LYS A 76 -31.07 -17.59 4.83
C LYS A 76 -30.79 -16.78 6.10
N ARG A 77 -29.94 -15.76 6.01
CA ARG A 77 -29.63 -14.87 7.13
C ARG A 77 -30.85 -14.04 7.54
N LEU A 78 -31.59 -13.51 6.56
CA LEU A 78 -32.77 -12.68 6.84
C LEU A 78 -33.88 -13.50 7.52
N ARG A 79 -34.16 -14.70 7.02
CA ARG A 79 -35.10 -15.64 7.64
C ARG A 79 -34.76 -15.93 9.09
N LYS A 80 -33.48 -16.20 9.37
CA LYS A 80 -32.98 -16.46 10.73
C LYS A 80 -33.15 -15.26 11.66
N LEU A 81 -32.92 -14.04 11.15
CA LEU A 81 -33.05 -12.81 11.96
C LEU A 81 -34.51 -12.45 12.26
N LEU A 82 -35.41 -12.78 11.35
CA LEU A 82 -36.84 -12.50 11.48
C LEU A 82 -37.60 -13.64 12.17
N ASP A 83 -36.90 -14.71 12.55
CA ASP A 83 -37.47 -15.93 13.15
C ASP A 83 -38.57 -16.57 12.29
N ILE A 84 -38.39 -16.49 10.97
CA ILE A 84 -39.30 -17.08 9.98
C ILE A 84 -38.60 -18.35 9.47
N GLN A 85 -39.02 -19.53 9.95
CA GLN A 85 -38.51 -20.83 9.47
C GLN A 85 -38.94 -21.11 8.03
#